data_AF-A0A970VZG3-F1
#
_entry.id   AF-A0A970VZG3-F1
#
_cell.length_a   1.000
_cell.length_b   1.000
_cell.length_c   1.000
_cell.angle_alpha   90.00
_cell.angle_beta   90.00
_cell.angle_gamma   90.00
#
_symmetry.space_group_name_H-M   'P 1'
#
loop_
_entity.id
_entity.type
_entity.pdbx_description
1 polymer ?
#
loop_
_entity_poly.entity_id
_entity_poly.type
_entity_poly.pdbx_seq_one_letter_code
_entity_poly.pdbx_strand_id
1 'polypeptide(L)'
;LWLSDGDTEKAVTFGANLGRDADTMATMAGSVAGALQGMAGIKAAWRARLGEAALLEQEQLAVRLAAVALSKAAQERAAQAWLETIAS
;
A
#
# COMPACT_ATOMS: atom_id res chain seq x y z
N LEU A 1 -0.70 -4.19 12.49
CA LEU A 1 -0.02 -5.45 12.12
C LEU A 1 -0.14 -6.49 13.22
N TRP A 2 0.17 -6.18 14.48
CA TRP A 2 0.11 -7.18 15.58
C TRP A 2 -1.20 -7.96 15.70
N LEU A 3 -2.37 -7.31 15.62
CA LEU A 3 -3.65 -8.03 15.70
C LEU A 3 -3.85 -9.01 14.54
N SER A 4 -3.38 -8.68 13.35
CA SER A 4 -3.48 -9.52 12.15
C SER A 4 -2.25 -10.38 11.88
N ASP A 5 -1.21 -10.26 12.71
CA ASP A 5 0.15 -10.76 12.44
C ASP A 5 0.67 -10.40 11.04
N GLY A 6 0.33 -9.20 10.56
CA GLY A 6 0.65 -8.76 9.22
C GLY A 6 -0.18 -9.37 8.09
N ASP A 7 -1.10 -10.28 8.40
CA ASP A 7 -2.05 -10.87 7.44
C ASP A 7 -3.00 -9.82 6.83
N THR A 8 -3.00 -9.69 5.50
CA THR A 8 -3.85 -8.70 4.80
C THR A 8 -5.33 -9.03 4.92
N GLU A 9 -5.71 -10.30 4.77
CA GLU A 9 -7.11 -10.73 4.87
C GLU A 9 -7.66 -10.49 6.29
N LYS A 10 -6.91 -10.87 7.33
CA LYS A 10 -7.28 -10.62 8.72
C LYS A 10 -7.32 -9.13 9.03
N ALA A 11 -6.34 -8.34 8.57
CA ALA A 11 -6.30 -6.90 8.82
C ALA A 11 -7.54 -6.19 8.28
N VAL A 12 -7.91 -6.48 7.02
CA VAL A 12 -9.11 -5.93 6.38
C VAL A 12 -10.37 -6.43 7.09
N THR A 13 -10.44 -7.72 7.41
CA THR A 13 -11.59 -8.31 8.10
C THR A 13 -11.80 -7.70 9.48
N PHE A 14 -10.75 -7.51 10.28
CA PHE A 14 -10.86 -6.87 11.58
C PHE A 14 -11.29 -5.41 11.46
N GLY A 15 -10.69 -4.65 10.52
CA GLY A 15 -11.08 -3.28 10.23
C GLY A 15 -12.57 -3.15 9.87
N ALA A 16 -13.05 -4.03 8.99
CA ALA A 16 -14.44 -4.04 8.53
C ALA A 16 -15.45 -4.43 9.62
N ASN A 17 -15.01 -5.08 10.70
CA ASN A 17 -15.87 -5.53 11.79
C ASN A 17 -15.80 -4.67 13.07
N LEU A 18 -14.99 -3.60 13.10
CA LEU A 18 -14.86 -2.71 14.26
C LEU A 18 -16.00 -1.68 14.41
N GLY A 19 -16.84 -1.52 13.38
CA GLY A 19 -18.00 -0.62 13.39
C GLY A 19 -17.68 0.87 13.12
N ARG A 20 -18.72 1.70 13.03
CA ARG A 20 -18.68 3.14 12.71
C ARG A 20 -18.03 3.48 11.36
N ASP A 21 -16.70 3.58 11.32
CA ASP A 21 -15.90 4.00 10.16
C ASP A 21 -15.11 2.81 9.60
N ALA A 22 -15.83 1.70 9.44
CA ALA A 22 -15.25 0.38 9.22
C ALA A 22 -14.58 0.26 7.85
N ASP A 23 -15.09 0.96 6.83
CA ASP A 23 -14.50 1.02 5.50
C ASP A 23 -13.17 1.78 5.51
N THR A 24 -13.09 2.93 6.18
CA THR A 24 -11.83 3.67 6.33
C THR A 24 -10.80 2.86 7.12
N MET A 25 -11.21 2.23 8.23
CA MET A 25 -10.33 1.38 9.03
C MET A 25 -9.83 0.17 8.23
N ALA A 26 -10.72 -0.53 7.52
CA ALA A 26 -10.35 -1.65 6.66
C ALA A 26 -9.41 -1.21 5.53
N THR A 27 -9.66 -0.05 4.92
CA THR A 27 -8.82 0.51 3.86
C THR A 27 -7.42 0.82 4.36
N MET A 28 -7.28 1.51 5.50
CA MET A 28 -5.99 1.86 6.07
C MET A 28 -5.23 0.62 6.55
N ALA A 29 -5.89 -0.27 7.29
CA ALA A 29 -5.27 -1.51 7.78
C ALA A 29 -4.85 -2.44 6.62
N GLY A 30 -5.70 -2.58 5.61
CA GLY A 30 -5.44 -3.34 4.39
C GLY A 30 -4.31 -2.75 3.56
N SER A 31 -4.22 -1.42 3.44
CA SER A 31 -3.14 -0.77 2.70
C SER A 31 -1.77 -1.03 3.32
N VAL A 32 -1.67 -0.95 4.66
CA VAL A 32 -0.42 -1.22 5.39
C VAL A 32 -0.04 -2.69 5.31
N ALA A 33 -0.97 -3.61 5.61
CA ALA A 33 -0.69 -5.04 5.55
C ALA A 33 -0.41 -5.53 4.11
N GLY A 34 -1.15 -5.00 3.14
CA GLY A 34 -1.00 -5.32 1.72
C GLY A 34 0.31 -4.81 1.14
N ALA A 35 0.81 -3.64 1.57
CA ALA A 35 2.13 -3.16 1.17
C ALA A 35 3.27 -4.10 1.60
N LEU A 36 3.10 -4.83 2.71
CA LEU A 36 4.09 -5.80 3.19
C LEU A 36 4.01 -7.15 2.49
N GLN A 37 2.81 -7.62 2.15
CA GLN A 37 2.63 -8.92 1.50
C GLN A 37 2.60 -8.87 -0.03
N GLY A 38 2.46 -7.68 -0.59
CA GLY A 38 2.22 -7.48 -2.01
C GLY A 38 0.85 -8.01 -2.45
N MET A 39 0.63 -7.99 -3.77
CA MET A 39 -0.66 -8.34 -4.38
C MET A 39 -1.12 -9.76 -4.00
N ALA A 40 -0.20 -10.72 -3.91
CA ALA A 40 -0.50 -12.11 -3.61
C ALA A 40 -1.15 -12.32 -2.22
N GLY A 41 -0.91 -11.42 -1.26
CA GLY A 41 -1.52 -11.46 0.07
C GLY A 41 -3.00 -11.06 0.09
N ILE A 42 -3.51 -10.44 -0.98
CA ILE A 42 -4.94 -10.12 -1.09
C ILE A 42 -5.71 -11.39 -1.49
N LYS A 43 -6.83 -11.65 -0.82
CA LYS A 43 -7.69 -12.80 -1.13
C LYS A 43 -8.16 -12.76 -2.59
N ALA A 44 -7.88 -13.82 -3.35
CA ALA A 44 -8.22 -13.90 -4.78
C ALA A 44 -9.73 -13.68 -5.03
N ALA A 45 -10.57 -14.23 -4.17
CA ALA A 45 -12.02 -14.04 -4.24
C ALA A 45 -12.45 -12.57 -4.11
N TRP A 46 -11.71 -11.73 -3.37
CA TRP A 46 -12.02 -10.30 -3.29
C TRP A 46 -11.61 -9.57 -4.55
N ARG A 47 -10.43 -9.88 -5.11
CA ARG A 47 -10.00 -9.32 -6.40
C ARG A 47 -10.99 -9.67 -7.50
N ALA A 48 -11.45 -10.91 -7.57
CA ALA A 48 -12.42 -11.36 -8.57
C ALA A 48 -13.79 -10.66 -8.47
N ARG A 49 -14.13 -10.02 -7.34
CA ARG A 49 -15.34 -9.20 -7.23
C ARG A 49 -15.18 -7.80 -7.83
N LEU A 50 -13.94 -7.34 -7.99
CA LEU A 50 -13.64 -6.16 -8.79
C LEU A 50 -13.71 -6.58 -10.26
N GLY A 51 -14.34 -5.76 -11.10
CA GLY A 51 -14.32 -5.99 -12.54
C GLY A 51 -12.91 -5.91 -13.10
N GLU A 52 -12.62 -6.65 -14.18
CA GLU A 52 -11.28 -6.69 -14.80
C GLU A 52 -10.72 -5.30 -15.12
N ALA A 53 -11.57 -4.40 -15.65
CA ALA A 53 -11.18 -3.03 -15.94
C ALA A 53 -10.73 -2.27 -14.69
N ALA A 54 -11.43 -2.45 -13.57
CA ALA A 54 -11.09 -1.79 -12.30
C ALA A 54 -9.77 -2.33 -11.74
N LEU A 55 -9.54 -3.65 -11.82
CA LEU A 55 -8.28 -4.25 -11.40
C LEU A 55 -7.10 -3.69 -12.21
N LEU A 56 -7.23 -3.68 -13.53
CA LEU A 56 -6.20 -3.18 -14.44
C LEU A 56 -5.87 -1.70 -14.16
N GLU A 57 -6.89 -0.87 -13.95
CA GLU A 57 -6.70 0.55 -13.64
C GLU A 57 -5.98 0.75 -12.31
N GLN A 58 -6.36 0.00 -11.26
CA GLN A 58 -5.71 0.07 -9.96
C GLN A 58 -4.25 -0.39 -10.01
N GLU A 59 -3.95 -1.45 -10.75
CA GLU A 59 -2.57 -1.92 -10.95
C GLU A 59 -1.72 -0.87 -11.68
N GLN A 60 -2.25 -0.27 -12.75
CA GLN A 60 -1.55 0.80 -13.47
C GLN A 60 -1.30 2.03 -12.59
N LEU A 61 -2.29 2.43 -11.80
CA LEU A 61 -2.14 3.53 -10.84
C LEU A 61 -1.06 3.21 -9.80
N ALA A 62 -1.08 2.01 -9.22
CA ALA A 62 -0.09 1.57 -8.24
C ALA A 62 1.33 1.61 -8.81
N VAL A 63 1.54 1.12 -10.04
CA VAL A 63 2.84 1.16 -10.72
C VAL A 63 3.31 2.61 -10.92
N ARG A 64 2.44 3.52 -11.37
CA ARG A 64 2.80 4.93 -11.57
C ARG A 64 3.16 5.62 -10.25
N LEU A 65 2.39 5.38 -9.19
CA LEU A 65 2.66 5.95 -7.88
C LEU A 65 3.99 5.44 -7.30
N ALA A 66 4.27 4.14 -7.44
CA ALA A 66 5.53 3.55 -7.02
C ALA A 66 6.72 4.16 -7.77
N ALA A 67 6.60 4.34 -9.10
CA ALA A 67 7.64 4.99 -9.90
C ALA A 67 7.90 6.43 -9.44
N VAL A 68 6.86 7.21 -9.17
CA VAL A 68 6.98 8.58 -8.64
C VAL A 68 7.66 8.58 -7.26
N ALA A 69 7.26 7.69 -6.36
CA ALA A 69 7.84 7.58 -5.02
C ALA A 69 9.33 7.22 -5.06
N LEU A 70 9.72 6.27 -5.92
CA LEU A 70 11.13 5.89 -6.11
C LEU A 70 11.96 7.02 -6.72
N SER A 71 11.42 7.74 -7.70
CA SER A 71 12.08 8.90 -8.30
C SER A 71 12.32 10.00 -7.27
N LYS A 72 11.29 10.34 -6.48
CA LYS A 72 11.40 11.32 -5.40
C LYS A 72 12.45 10.91 -4.37
N ALA A 73 12.44 9.66 -3.91
CA ALA A 73 13.41 9.16 -2.95
C ALA A 73 14.86 9.20 -3.48
N ALA A 74 15.06 8.96 -4.79
CA ALA A 74 16.37 9.10 -5.42
C ALA A 74 16.84 10.56 -5.47
N GLN A 75 15.95 11.50 -5.82
CA GLN A 75 16.24 12.93 -5.84
C GLN A 75 16.59 13.46 -4.44
N GLU A 76 15.84 13.06 -3.42
CA GLU A 76 16.10 13.45 -2.03
C GLU A 76 17.46 12.95 -1.54
N ARG A 77 17.84 11.71 -1.85
CA ARG A 77 19.17 11.17 -1.53
C ARG A 77 20.30 11.92 -2.25
N ALA A 78 20.10 12.26 -3.53
CA ALA A 78 21.08 13.03 -4.29
C ALA A 78 21.23 14.46 -3.73
N ALA A 79 20.12 15.11 -3.38
CA ALA A 79 20.14 16.43 -2.75
C ALA A 79 20.85 16.41 -1.40
N GLN A 80 20.58 15.38 -0.58
CA GLN A 80 21.25 15.19 0.72
C GLN A 80 22.77 15.04 0.56
N ALA A 81 23.23 14.18 -0.36
CA ALA A 81 24.65 13.98 -0.62
C ALA A 81 25.34 15.26 -1.13
N TRP A 82 24.63 16.05 -1.94
CA TRP A 82 25.14 17.34 -2.42
C TRP A 82 25.27 18.37 -1.29
N LEU A 83 24.28 18.46 -0.38
CA LEU A 83 24.33 19.32 0.79
C LEU A 83 25.51 18.96 1.70
N GLU A 84 25.74 17.66 1.93
CA GLU A 84 26.86 17.17 2.72
C GLU A 84 28.22 17.56 2.11
N THR A 85 28.32 17.58 0.78
CA THR A 85 29.54 17.98 0.05
C THR A 85 29.84 19.48 0.17
N ILE A 86 28.81 20.34 0.31
CA ILE A 86 28.99 21.79 0.45
C ILE A 86 29.20 22.19 1.91
N ALA A 87 28.64 21.41 2.83
CA ALA A 87 28.80 21.64 4.27
C ALA A 87 30.15 21.18 4.82
N SER A 88 30.93 20.39 4.07
CA SER A 88 32.31 19.97 4.37
C SER A 88 33.33 20.96 3.82
#